data_AF-A0A1F4AGY3-F1
#
_entry.id   AF-A0A1F4AGY3-F1
#
_cell.length_a   1.000
_cell.length_b   1.000
_cell.length_c   1.000
_cell.angle_alpha   90.00
_cell.angle_beta   90.00
_cell.angle_gamma   90.00
#
_symmetry.space_group_name_H-M   'P 1'
#
loop_
_entity.id
_entity.type
_entity.pdbx_description
1 polymer ?
#
loop_
_entity_poly.entity_id
_entity_poly.type
_entity_poly.pdbx_seq_one_letter_code
_entity_poly.pdbx_strand_id
1 'polypeptide(L)'
;MASGLKPIRRLVTGNDARGKSKVAWDGPAPNAHEASMGAGRGHTDFWVWNDTPAPLSGEHDDGNLPYIFAGPRNGGHLRVVQSRNRPADYDPAKDPDAIAPHPPEFRKGSNGIWDRGGNNMFSSAMHKTETIDYGIMLTGERILTLDDCELVMKPGDIVCQIGAWHQWSSPKEGAQMAFDMFAARFVDGAAGLAQGNDKPIRPDQKLKLPEGVKPARRIVTIDREPGKGSLVSDGPTPDVRFDPARPGFASARLWVTDSNPAKIVYESLQLPHTIEPPRNGSVCRVVTFPPDDNWKGKVGAKEVQQYFQAMGSPTASTYSPLAPHPYMQKTRTLEFGLVLEGEIVLVLDTQEVRLKAGDIIIQRGTNHAWSNRSTRPAVVAIASHDGA
;
A
#
# COMPACT_ATOMS: atom_id res chain seq x y z
N MET A 1 -14.20 -26.87 -5.16
CA MET A 1 -14.72 -26.28 -3.91
C MET A 1 -14.52 -24.78 -4.00
N ALA A 2 -15.49 -23.96 -3.60
CA ALA A 2 -15.31 -22.51 -3.58
C ALA A 2 -14.21 -22.16 -2.57
N SER A 3 -13.32 -21.23 -2.94
CA SER A 3 -12.24 -20.76 -2.07
C SER A 3 -12.79 -20.21 -0.76
N GLY A 4 -12.20 -20.58 0.38
CA GLY A 4 -12.48 -20.01 1.71
C GLY A 4 -11.94 -18.58 1.88
N LEU A 5 -11.26 -18.04 0.88
CA LEU A 5 -10.81 -16.64 0.86
C LEU A 5 -11.98 -15.74 0.50
N LYS A 6 -12.19 -14.69 1.30
CA LYS A 6 -13.24 -13.70 1.06
C LYS A 6 -12.92 -12.97 -0.27
N PRO A 7 -13.85 -13.00 -1.25
CA PRO A 7 -13.68 -12.21 -2.47
C PRO A 7 -13.59 -10.72 -2.12
N ILE A 8 -12.64 -10.04 -2.74
CA ILE A 8 -12.45 -8.60 -2.59
C ILE A 8 -12.67 -7.98 -3.96
N ARG A 9 -13.52 -6.95 -4.02
CA ARG A 9 -13.77 -6.22 -5.27
C ARG A 9 -12.53 -5.43 -5.67
N ARG A 10 -12.11 -5.65 -6.90
CA ARG A 10 -11.02 -4.96 -7.58
C ARG A 10 -11.59 -4.23 -8.79
N LEU A 11 -11.29 -2.94 -8.86
CA LEU A 11 -11.55 -2.10 -10.03
C LEU A 11 -10.23 -1.85 -10.74
N VAL A 12 -10.13 -2.17 -12.02
CA VAL A 12 -8.93 -1.89 -12.83
C VAL A 12 -9.31 -0.87 -13.90
N THR A 13 -8.55 0.21 -13.98
CA THR A 13 -8.77 1.27 -14.97
C THR A 13 -7.88 1.08 -16.19
N GLY A 14 -8.30 1.66 -17.32
CA GLY A 14 -7.51 1.76 -18.54
C GLY A 14 -8.00 2.93 -19.39
N ASN A 15 -7.49 3.07 -20.60
CA ASN A 15 -7.96 4.09 -21.53
C ASN A 15 -8.74 3.43 -22.69
N ASP A 16 -9.77 4.10 -23.19
CA ASP A 16 -10.46 3.72 -24.43
C ASP A 16 -9.59 4.04 -25.67
N ALA A 17 -10.07 3.67 -26.86
CA ALA A 17 -9.36 3.91 -28.11
C ALA A 17 -9.11 5.41 -28.43
N ARG A 18 -9.77 6.33 -27.72
CA ARG A 18 -9.61 7.79 -27.85
C ARG A 18 -8.76 8.37 -26.72
N GLY A 19 -8.17 7.52 -25.86
CA GLY A 19 -7.37 7.95 -24.73
C GLY A 19 -8.18 8.45 -23.53
N LYS A 20 -9.50 8.20 -23.50
CA LYS A 20 -10.36 8.56 -22.36
C LYS A 20 -10.33 7.48 -21.29
N SER A 21 -10.20 7.87 -20.04
CA SER A 21 -10.16 6.90 -18.93
C SER A 21 -11.50 6.20 -18.74
N LYS A 22 -11.42 4.87 -18.58
CA LYS A 22 -12.54 3.96 -18.40
C LYS A 22 -12.22 2.89 -17.36
N VAL A 23 -13.24 2.16 -16.94
CA VAL A 23 -13.05 0.88 -16.25
C VAL A 23 -12.77 -0.20 -17.28
N ALA A 24 -11.71 -0.96 -17.06
CA ALA A 24 -11.38 -2.14 -17.85
C ALA A 24 -11.91 -3.42 -17.19
N TRP A 25 -11.83 -3.52 -15.85
CA TRP A 25 -12.40 -4.63 -15.08
C TRP A 25 -13.03 -4.14 -13.78
N ASP A 26 -14.18 -4.72 -13.40
CA ASP A 26 -14.84 -4.52 -12.11
C ASP A 26 -15.40 -5.87 -11.64
N GLY A 27 -14.84 -6.40 -10.56
CA GLY A 27 -15.22 -7.71 -10.04
C GLY A 27 -14.28 -8.21 -8.96
N PRO A 28 -14.41 -9.45 -8.51
CA PRO A 28 -13.45 -10.03 -7.58
C PRO A 28 -12.06 -10.12 -8.21
N ALA A 29 -11.00 -9.92 -7.41
CA ALA A 29 -9.64 -10.20 -7.85
C ALA A 29 -9.50 -11.69 -8.28
N PRO A 30 -8.83 -11.99 -9.40
CA PRO A 30 -9.03 -13.25 -10.09
C PRO A 30 -8.17 -14.40 -9.56
N ASN A 31 -7.10 -14.10 -8.81
CA ASN A 31 -6.05 -15.07 -8.52
C ASN A 31 -5.93 -15.33 -7.01
N ALA A 32 -6.79 -16.20 -6.51
CA ALA A 32 -6.91 -16.56 -5.10
C ALA A 32 -6.22 -17.90 -4.79
N HIS A 33 -5.28 -17.90 -3.84
CA HIS A 33 -4.39 -19.02 -3.52
C HIS A 33 -4.63 -19.55 -2.09
N GLU A 34 -5.75 -20.21 -1.86
CA GLU A 34 -6.07 -20.80 -0.55
C GLU A 34 -5.13 -21.95 -0.17
N ALA A 35 -4.82 -22.82 -1.12
CA ALA A 35 -3.94 -23.97 -0.89
C ALA A 35 -2.51 -23.60 -0.48
N SER A 36 -2.11 -22.33 -0.64
CA SER A 36 -0.76 -21.87 -0.28
C SER A 36 -0.49 -21.83 1.24
N MET A 37 -1.54 -21.77 2.08
CA MET A 37 -1.39 -21.57 3.52
C MET A 37 -2.40 -22.38 4.39
N GLY A 38 -3.20 -23.26 3.76
CA GLY A 38 -4.19 -24.13 4.42
C GLY A 38 -5.62 -23.57 4.45
N ALA A 39 -6.63 -24.42 4.65
CA ALA A 39 -8.05 -24.04 4.53
C ALA A 39 -8.43 -22.78 5.36
N GLY A 40 -8.98 -21.76 4.69
CA GLY A 40 -9.35 -20.47 5.31
C GLY A 40 -8.20 -19.45 5.50
N ARG A 41 -6.96 -19.81 5.19
CA ARG A 41 -5.77 -18.93 5.17
C ARG A 41 -5.18 -18.94 3.77
N GLY A 42 -4.87 -17.76 3.24
CA GLY A 42 -4.34 -17.69 1.88
C GLY A 42 -4.13 -16.25 1.46
N HIS A 43 -3.82 -16.09 0.19
CA HIS A 43 -3.64 -14.76 -0.38
C HIS A 43 -4.35 -14.65 -1.70
N THR A 44 -4.73 -13.42 -2.05
CA THR A 44 -5.30 -13.09 -3.35
C THR A 44 -4.42 -12.04 -4.00
N ASP A 45 -3.93 -12.32 -5.20
CA ASP A 45 -3.18 -11.36 -6.01
C ASP A 45 -4.13 -10.42 -6.75
N PHE A 46 -3.79 -9.13 -6.71
CA PHE A 46 -4.58 -8.08 -7.33
C PHE A 46 -3.92 -7.56 -8.59
N TRP A 47 -2.60 -7.42 -8.57
CA TRP A 47 -1.83 -6.96 -9.72
C TRP A 47 -0.37 -7.34 -9.55
N VAL A 48 0.29 -7.69 -10.65
CA VAL A 48 1.73 -7.94 -10.72
C VAL A 48 2.29 -7.07 -11.84
N TRP A 49 3.44 -6.45 -11.63
CA TRP A 49 4.18 -5.77 -12.70
C TRP A 49 5.63 -6.25 -12.68
N ASN A 50 6.16 -6.62 -13.85
CA ASN A 50 7.46 -7.28 -13.94
C ASN A 50 8.63 -6.29 -13.96
N ASP A 51 8.39 -5.08 -14.46
CA ASP A 51 9.42 -4.08 -14.72
C ASP A 51 8.96 -2.70 -14.24
N THR A 52 9.87 -1.95 -13.62
CA THR A 52 9.71 -0.55 -13.26
C THR A 52 10.57 0.31 -14.20
N PRO A 53 10.01 1.32 -14.87
CA PRO A 53 8.63 1.82 -14.73
C PRO A 53 7.57 0.82 -15.22
N ALA A 54 6.47 0.72 -14.49
CA ALA A 54 5.38 -0.22 -14.73
C ALA A 54 4.72 0.03 -16.10
N PRO A 55 4.54 -1.00 -16.95
CA PRO A 55 3.79 -0.84 -18.19
C PRO A 55 2.35 -0.40 -17.93
N LEU A 56 1.94 0.76 -18.45
CA LEU A 56 0.58 1.28 -18.23
C LEU A 56 -0.38 0.87 -19.35
N SER A 57 0.14 0.62 -20.55
CA SER A 57 -0.63 0.17 -21.71
C SER A 57 -0.78 -1.36 -21.75
N GLY A 58 -1.92 -1.85 -22.22
CA GLY A 58 -2.15 -3.28 -22.44
C GLY A 58 -3.57 -3.70 -22.09
N GLU A 59 -4.06 -4.73 -22.79
CA GLU A 59 -5.40 -5.30 -22.56
C GLU A 59 -5.36 -6.52 -21.62
N HIS A 60 -4.20 -6.82 -21.04
CA HIS A 60 -4.03 -7.94 -20.13
C HIS A 60 -4.48 -7.57 -18.71
N ASP A 61 -5.08 -8.54 -18.03
CA ASP A 61 -5.33 -8.48 -16.60
C ASP A 61 -4.17 -9.16 -15.87
N ASP A 62 -3.16 -8.36 -15.50
CA ASP A 62 -1.94 -8.86 -14.86
C ASP A 62 -2.15 -9.33 -13.41
N GLY A 63 -3.38 -9.23 -12.88
CA GLY A 63 -3.77 -9.97 -11.68
C GLY A 63 -3.78 -11.49 -11.89
N ASN A 64 -3.83 -11.97 -13.14
CA ASN A 64 -3.77 -13.39 -13.48
C ASN A 64 -2.35 -13.93 -13.69
N LEU A 65 -1.31 -13.10 -13.52
CA LEU A 65 0.05 -13.57 -13.70
C LEU A 65 0.43 -14.63 -12.66
N PRO A 66 1.37 -15.54 -12.99
CA PRO A 66 1.83 -16.57 -12.07
C PRO A 66 2.35 -16.00 -10.75
N TYR A 67 2.08 -16.74 -9.69
CA TYR A 67 2.48 -16.38 -8.34
C TYR A 67 4.01 -16.39 -8.15
N ILE A 68 4.56 -15.30 -7.58
CA ILE A 68 5.93 -15.22 -7.06
C ILE A 68 5.92 -14.54 -5.68
N PHE A 69 6.36 -15.24 -4.61
CA PHE A 69 6.27 -14.72 -3.21
C PHE A 69 6.96 -13.36 -3.02
N ALA A 70 8.21 -13.20 -3.44
CA ALA A 70 8.92 -11.93 -3.31
C ALA A 70 8.60 -10.93 -4.45
N GLY A 71 7.70 -11.32 -5.36
CA GLY A 71 7.44 -10.60 -6.59
C GLY A 71 8.56 -10.65 -7.63
N PRO A 72 8.36 -9.97 -8.77
CA PRO A 72 9.35 -9.84 -9.84
C PRO A 72 10.58 -9.02 -9.41
N ARG A 73 11.76 -9.36 -9.92
CA ARG A 73 13.05 -8.74 -9.54
C ARG A 73 13.19 -7.26 -9.90
N ASN A 74 12.44 -6.80 -10.88
CA ASN A 74 12.47 -5.41 -11.36
C ASN A 74 11.12 -4.70 -11.16
N GLY A 75 10.18 -5.30 -10.43
CA GLY A 75 8.85 -4.75 -10.24
C GLY A 75 8.29 -5.17 -8.89
N GLY A 76 7.05 -5.64 -8.86
CA GLY A 76 6.37 -5.98 -7.62
C GLY A 76 4.98 -6.57 -7.80
N HIS A 77 4.24 -6.65 -6.72
CA HIS A 77 2.84 -7.03 -6.72
C HIS A 77 2.04 -6.34 -5.62
N LEU A 78 0.73 -6.20 -5.84
CA LEU A 78 -0.25 -5.97 -4.80
C LEU A 78 -0.98 -7.26 -4.49
N ARG A 79 -1.06 -7.59 -3.20
CA ARG A 79 -1.71 -8.78 -2.68
C ARG A 79 -2.47 -8.49 -1.41
N VAL A 80 -3.53 -9.26 -1.14
CA VAL A 80 -4.13 -9.32 0.20
C VAL A 80 -3.92 -10.70 0.81
N VAL A 81 -3.36 -10.72 2.01
CA VAL A 81 -3.23 -11.93 2.84
C VAL A 81 -4.41 -12.00 3.80
N GLN A 82 -5.15 -13.12 3.75
CA GLN A 82 -6.20 -13.44 4.71
C GLN A 82 -5.65 -14.39 5.78
N SER A 83 -5.73 -13.94 7.02
CA SER A 83 -5.41 -14.72 8.22
C SER A 83 -6.71 -15.17 8.89
N ARG A 84 -6.68 -16.35 9.52
CA ARG A 84 -7.77 -16.90 10.33
C ARG A 84 -7.54 -16.62 11.81
N ASN A 85 -8.63 -16.60 12.57
CA ASN A 85 -8.58 -16.55 14.02
C ASN A 85 -7.98 -17.86 14.58
N ARG A 86 -7.19 -17.74 15.64
CA ARG A 86 -6.69 -18.89 16.39
C ARG A 86 -7.78 -19.41 17.34
N PRO A 87 -8.18 -20.70 17.24
CA PRO A 87 -9.13 -21.30 18.19
C PRO A 87 -8.63 -21.22 19.64
N ALA A 88 -9.57 -21.14 20.59
CA ALA A 88 -9.23 -21.05 22.01
C ALA A 88 -8.56 -22.32 22.57
N ASP A 89 -8.85 -23.48 21.97
CA ASP A 89 -8.33 -24.80 22.28
C ASP A 89 -7.10 -25.18 21.45
N TYR A 90 -6.56 -24.25 20.65
CA TYR A 90 -5.36 -24.49 19.86
C TYR A 90 -4.15 -24.76 20.76
N ASP A 91 -3.53 -25.92 20.54
CA ASP A 91 -2.33 -26.37 21.23
C ASP A 91 -1.16 -26.39 20.23
N PRO A 92 -0.21 -25.43 20.30
CA PRO A 92 0.93 -25.37 19.39
C PRO A 92 1.77 -26.65 19.38
N ALA A 93 1.79 -27.42 20.47
CA ALA A 93 2.55 -28.67 20.55
C ALA A 93 1.94 -29.80 19.72
N LYS A 94 0.67 -29.65 19.29
CA LYS A 94 -0.06 -30.61 18.46
C LYS A 94 -0.22 -30.15 17.01
N ASP A 95 0.36 -29.01 16.65
CA ASP A 95 0.27 -28.46 15.30
C ASP A 95 1.26 -29.17 14.37
N PRO A 96 0.80 -29.98 13.39
CA PRO A 96 1.68 -30.69 12.48
C PRO A 96 2.40 -29.75 11.48
N ASP A 97 1.92 -28.51 11.34
CA ASP A 97 2.51 -27.48 10.47
C ASP A 97 3.48 -26.56 11.25
N ALA A 98 3.71 -26.82 12.53
CA ALA A 98 4.66 -26.06 13.33
C ALA A 98 6.10 -26.36 12.93
N ILE A 99 6.85 -25.29 12.64
CA ILE A 99 8.28 -25.34 12.33
C ILE A 99 9.02 -24.66 13.46
N ALA A 100 9.90 -25.41 14.14
CA ALA A 100 10.75 -24.87 15.19
C ALA A 100 11.69 -23.77 14.63
N PRO A 101 12.08 -22.79 15.46
CA PRO A 101 13.12 -21.85 15.07
C PRO A 101 14.40 -22.56 14.64
N HIS A 102 15.04 -22.07 13.60
CA HIS A 102 16.32 -22.57 13.08
C HIS A 102 17.24 -21.39 12.71
N PRO A 103 18.54 -21.61 12.46
CA PRO A 103 19.40 -20.55 11.94
C PRO A 103 18.84 -19.94 10.64
N PRO A 104 19.13 -18.66 10.33
CA PRO A 104 18.67 -18.05 9.08
C PRO A 104 19.11 -18.84 7.84
N GLU A 105 18.13 -19.22 7.02
CA GLU A 105 18.36 -19.96 5.78
C GLU A 105 17.80 -19.19 4.58
N PHE A 106 18.55 -19.23 3.48
CA PHE A 106 18.06 -18.75 2.19
C PHE A 106 17.12 -19.79 1.57
N ARG A 107 15.91 -19.38 1.21
CA ARG A 107 14.96 -20.26 0.53
C ARG A 107 15.45 -20.53 -0.90
N LYS A 108 15.98 -21.73 -1.14
CA LYS A 108 16.47 -22.17 -2.46
C LYS A 108 15.38 -21.99 -3.53
N GLY A 109 15.74 -21.40 -4.67
CA GLY A 109 14.82 -21.12 -5.77
C GLY A 109 13.93 -19.89 -5.58
N SER A 110 14.06 -19.17 -4.46
CA SER A 110 13.36 -17.89 -4.26
C SER A 110 14.12 -16.68 -4.80
N ASN A 111 13.41 -15.57 -4.99
CA ASN A 111 14.01 -14.27 -5.31
C ASN A 111 14.26 -13.48 -4.02
N GLY A 112 15.34 -13.81 -3.30
CA GLY A 112 15.76 -13.01 -2.15
C GLY A 112 14.87 -13.21 -0.92
N ILE A 113 14.58 -14.45 -0.53
CA ILE A 113 13.81 -14.75 0.69
C ILE A 113 14.70 -15.51 1.67
N TRP A 114 14.71 -15.05 2.92
CA TRP A 114 15.31 -15.75 4.05
C TRP A 114 14.26 -15.99 5.11
N ASP A 115 14.36 -17.11 5.81
CA ASP A 115 13.56 -17.36 7.00
C ASP A 115 14.36 -18.08 8.09
N ARG A 116 13.84 -18.03 9.32
CA ARG A 116 14.45 -18.68 10.49
C ARG A 116 13.40 -19.45 11.32
N GLY A 117 12.38 -19.98 10.63
CA GLY A 117 11.33 -20.79 11.23
C GLY A 117 10.45 -20.03 12.23
N GLY A 118 9.97 -20.73 13.25
CA GLY A 118 9.11 -20.19 14.31
C GLY A 118 7.64 -20.01 13.90
N ASN A 119 7.23 -20.60 12.77
CA ASN A 119 5.87 -20.55 12.29
C ASN A 119 5.03 -21.73 12.74
N ASN A 120 3.72 -21.53 12.62
CA ASN A 120 2.70 -22.53 12.80
C ASN A 120 1.48 -22.18 11.94
N MET A 121 0.35 -22.85 12.13
CA MET A 121 -0.85 -22.63 11.33
C MET A 121 -1.44 -21.20 11.45
N PHE A 122 -1.10 -20.45 12.50
CA PHE A 122 -1.65 -19.11 12.81
C PHE A 122 -0.61 -17.98 12.79
N SER A 123 0.63 -18.29 12.39
CA SER A 123 1.71 -17.32 12.27
C SER A 123 2.55 -17.57 11.02
N SER A 124 3.13 -16.51 10.45
CA SER A 124 4.16 -16.68 9.43
C SER A 124 5.47 -17.16 10.07
N ALA A 125 6.43 -17.53 9.23
CA ALA A 125 7.81 -17.64 9.69
C ALA A 125 8.31 -16.24 10.07
N MET A 126 9.30 -16.19 10.94
CA MET A 126 10.19 -15.06 11.01
C MET A 126 11.00 -15.06 9.72
N HIS A 127 10.79 -14.05 8.87
CA HIS A 127 11.33 -14.00 7.51
C HIS A 127 11.70 -12.59 7.11
N LYS A 128 12.52 -12.48 6.06
CA LYS A 128 12.77 -11.23 5.36
C LYS A 128 12.88 -11.46 3.86
N THR A 129 12.65 -10.39 3.13
CA THR A 129 12.70 -10.35 1.68
C THR A 129 13.57 -9.19 1.21
N GLU A 130 14.23 -9.35 0.05
CA GLU A 130 14.94 -8.26 -0.63
C GLU A 130 13.94 -7.30 -1.30
N THR A 131 13.02 -6.76 -0.50
CA THR A 131 11.90 -5.91 -0.93
C THR A 131 11.70 -4.74 0.03
N ILE A 132 10.96 -3.74 -0.45
CA ILE A 132 10.21 -2.84 0.42
C ILE A 132 8.75 -3.26 0.33
N ASP A 133 8.07 -3.29 1.47
CA ASP A 133 6.66 -3.63 1.56
C ASP A 133 5.87 -2.48 2.19
N TYR A 134 4.82 -2.02 1.52
CA TYR A 134 3.76 -1.26 2.18
C TYR A 134 2.68 -2.22 2.67
N GLY A 135 2.76 -2.56 3.95
CA GLY A 135 1.80 -3.42 4.63
C GLY A 135 0.63 -2.61 5.17
N ILE A 136 -0.57 -2.80 4.64
CA ILE A 136 -1.76 -1.96 4.91
C ILE A 136 -2.86 -2.82 5.54
N MET A 137 -3.21 -2.54 6.79
CA MET A 137 -4.28 -3.27 7.47
C MET A 137 -5.67 -2.87 6.97
N LEU A 138 -6.45 -3.83 6.47
CA LEU A 138 -7.80 -3.59 5.94
C LEU A 138 -8.90 -3.96 6.94
N THR A 139 -8.78 -5.12 7.58
CA THR A 139 -9.74 -5.62 8.58
C THR A 139 -9.05 -6.46 9.64
N GLY A 140 -9.68 -6.58 10.81
CA GLY A 140 -9.20 -7.38 11.92
C GLY A 140 -7.96 -6.79 12.59
N GLU A 141 -7.20 -7.66 13.27
CA GLU A 141 -5.98 -7.30 13.99
C GLU A 141 -4.83 -8.25 13.59
N ARG A 142 -3.63 -7.70 13.41
CA ARG A 142 -2.40 -8.48 13.25
C ARG A 142 -1.34 -8.01 14.23
N ILE A 143 -0.53 -8.95 14.69
CA ILE A 143 0.69 -8.66 15.45
C ILE A 143 1.87 -8.74 14.48
N LEU A 144 2.64 -7.66 14.42
CA LEU A 144 3.97 -7.58 13.83
C LEU A 144 4.99 -7.85 14.93
N THR A 145 5.73 -8.94 14.81
CA THR A 145 6.84 -9.27 15.71
C THR A 145 8.16 -8.97 14.99
N LEU A 146 9.00 -8.15 15.61
CA LEU A 146 10.38 -7.88 15.25
C LEU A 146 11.30 -8.51 16.31
N ASP A 147 12.62 -8.39 16.17
CA ASP A 147 13.55 -8.87 17.19
C ASP A 147 13.53 -8.03 18.47
N ASP A 148 13.19 -6.75 18.37
CA ASP A 148 13.23 -5.79 19.48
C ASP A 148 11.86 -5.41 20.04
N CYS A 149 10.76 -5.76 19.36
CA CYS A 149 9.42 -5.37 19.78
C CYS A 149 8.31 -6.23 19.15
N GLU A 150 7.12 -6.11 19.72
CA GLU A 150 5.86 -6.56 19.10
C GLU A 150 4.89 -5.40 19.01
N LEU A 151 4.20 -5.28 17.87
CA LEU A 151 3.26 -4.21 17.59
C LEU A 151 1.92 -4.79 17.15
N VAL A 152 0.85 -4.26 17.73
CA VAL A 152 -0.52 -4.54 17.27
C VAL A 152 -0.87 -3.54 16.16
N MET A 153 -1.26 -4.06 15.00
CA MET A 153 -1.76 -3.28 13.87
C MET A 153 -3.27 -3.49 13.67
N LYS A 154 -3.99 -2.39 13.45
CA LYS A 154 -5.46 -2.31 13.29
C LYS A 154 -5.83 -1.71 11.93
N PRO A 155 -7.10 -1.77 11.49
CA PRO A 155 -7.50 -1.24 10.19
C PRO A 155 -7.09 0.23 10.01
N GLY A 156 -6.44 0.52 8.88
CA GLY A 156 -5.87 1.83 8.57
C GLY A 156 -4.41 2.04 9.00
N ASP A 157 -3.84 1.16 9.84
CA ASP A 157 -2.41 1.19 10.16
C ASP A 157 -1.58 0.74 8.95
N ILE A 158 -0.46 1.41 8.72
CA ILE A 158 0.46 1.09 7.61
C ILE A 158 1.88 0.94 8.14
N VAL A 159 2.51 -0.19 7.78
CA VAL A 159 3.95 -0.43 7.95
C VAL A 159 4.68 -0.23 6.62
N CYS A 160 5.75 0.54 6.65
CA CYS A 160 6.76 0.63 5.61
C CYS A 160 7.92 -0.27 6.04
N GLN A 161 7.93 -1.49 5.51
CA GLN A 161 8.86 -2.53 5.91
C GLN A 161 10.05 -2.55 4.97
N ILE A 162 11.20 -2.14 5.47
CA ILE A 162 12.38 -1.84 4.65
C ILE A 162 13.36 -3.01 4.76
N GLY A 163 13.04 -4.11 4.08
CA GLY A 163 13.87 -5.32 4.05
C GLY A 163 14.09 -5.98 5.43
N ALA A 164 13.20 -5.74 6.39
CA ALA A 164 13.37 -6.15 7.78
C ALA A 164 13.00 -7.61 8.03
N TRP A 165 13.70 -8.27 8.98
CA TRP A 165 13.20 -9.50 9.61
C TRP A 165 11.91 -9.22 10.37
N HIS A 166 10.89 -10.03 10.12
CA HIS A 166 9.60 -9.87 10.76
C HIS A 166 8.77 -11.16 10.73
N GLN A 167 7.82 -11.23 11.66
CA GLN A 167 6.81 -12.27 11.73
C GLN A 167 5.42 -11.67 11.91
N TRP A 168 4.43 -12.30 11.29
CA TRP A 168 3.04 -11.90 11.39
C TRP A 168 2.21 -12.97 12.10
N SER A 169 1.33 -12.56 12.99
CA SER A 169 0.31 -13.45 13.56
C SER A 169 -1.05 -12.76 13.73
N SER A 170 -2.12 -13.56 13.86
CA SER A 170 -3.49 -13.09 14.08
C SER A 170 -4.14 -13.84 15.24
N PRO A 171 -3.71 -13.62 16.49
CA PRO A 171 -4.07 -14.49 17.61
C PRO A 171 -5.50 -14.29 18.13
N LYS A 172 -6.13 -13.13 17.87
CA LYS A 172 -7.46 -12.80 18.42
C LYS A 172 -8.59 -12.99 17.41
N GLU A 173 -8.41 -12.50 16.19
CA GLU A 173 -9.43 -12.52 15.15
C GLU A 173 -8.81 -12.70 13.76
N GLY A 174 -9.63 -13.09 12.78
CA GLY A 174 -9.19 -13.12 11.39
C GLY A 174 -8.90 -11.71 10.87
N ALA A 175 -8.00 -11.59 9.90
CA ALA A 175 -7.56 -10.30 9.39
C ALA A 175 -7.32 -10.34 7.88
N GLN A 176 -7.51 -9.20 7.21
CA GLN A 176 -7.07 -8.97 5.85
C GLN A 176 -6.06 -7.83 5.84
N MET A 177 -4.87 -8.09 5.31
CA MET A 177 -3.80 -7.11 5.19
C MET A 177 -3.30 -7.11 3.75
N ALA A 178 -3.28 -5.93 3.13
CA ALA A 178 -2.68 -5.75 1.82
C ALA A 178 -1.16 -5.58 1.94
N PHE A 179 -0.44 -6.09 0.96
CA PHE A 179 0.99 -5.93 0.80
C PHE A 179 1.24 -5.47 -0.63
N ASP A 180 1.70 -4.23 -0.76
CA ASP A 180 2.37 -3.74 -1.96
C ASP A 180 3.88 -4.00 -1.78
N MET A 181 4.36 -5.09 -2.37
CA MET A 181 5.74 -5.56 -2.24
C MET A 181 6.47 -5.34 -3.56
N PHE A 182 7.63 -4.71 -3.50
CA PHE A 182 8.40 -4.39 -4.69
C PHE A 182 9.91 -4.46 -4.44
N ALA A 183 10.64 -4.67 -5.53
CA ALA A 183 12.06 -5.00 -5.48
C ALA A 183 12.89 -3.95 -4.74
N ALA A 184 13.75 -4.42 -3.85
CA ALA A 184 14.81 -3.64 -3.22
C ALA A 184 16.17 -4.28 -3.49
N ARG A 185 17.26 -3.66 -3.01
CA ARG A 185 18.62 -4.20 -3.12
C ARG A 185 19.31 -4.22 -1.77
N PHE A 186 19.92 -5.34 -1.41
CA PHE A 186 20.88 -5.43 -0.32
C PHE A 186 22.30 -5.18 -0.87
N VAL A 187 23.05 -4.27 -0.24
CA VAL A 187 24.40 -3.90 -0.71
C VAL A 187 25.52 -4.44 0.18
N ASP A 188 25.25 -4.73 1.46
CA ASP A 188 26.26 -5.15 2.45
C ASP A 188 26.18 -6.67 2.79
N GLY A 189 25.89 -7.49 1.78
CA GLY A 189 25.76 -8.96 1.92
C GLY A 189 24.35 -9.43 2.26
N ALA A 190 24.22 -10.71 2.65
CA ALA A 190 22.92 -11.39 2.79
C ALA A 190 22.01 -10.81 3.89
N ALA A 191 22.57 -10.02 4.81
CA ALA A 191 21.82 -9.41 5.91
C ALA A 191 21.10 -8.12 5.52
N GLY A 192 21.46 -7.45 4.40
CA GLY A 192 20.75 -6.27 3.91
C GLY A 192 20.48 -5.18 4.95
N LEU A 193 21.53 -4.43 5.32
CA LEU A 193 21.41 -3.31 6.26
C LEU A 193 20.99 -2.01 5.56
N ALA A 194 20.71 -1.00 6.38
CA ALA A 194 20.48 0.37 5.93
C ALA A 194 21.67 0.91 5.12
N GLN A 195 21.34 1.47 3.96
CA GLN A 195 22.20 2.18 3.05
C GLN A 195 22.21 3.66 3.44
N GLY A 196 23.39 4.17 3.78
CA GLY A 196 23.51 5.56 4.22
C GLY A 196 23.07 5.78 5.68
N ASN A 197 22.91 7.05 6.04
CA ASN A 197 22.74 7.49 7.43
C ASN A 197 21.58 8.50 7.57
N ASP A 198 20.54 8.38 6.73
CA ASP A 198 19.36 9.24 6.80
C ASP A 198 18.74 9.19 8.20
N LYS A 199 18.42 10.36 8.76
CA LYS A 199 17.90 10.46 10.12
C LYS A 199 16.38 10.34 10.10
N PRO A 200 15.77 9.47 10.93
CA PRO A 200 14.33 9.40 11.07
C PRO A 200 13.71 10.78 11.36
N ILE A 201 12.67 11.14 10.61
CA ILE A 201 11.98 12.41 10.78
C ILE A 201 10.86 12.23 11.80
N ARG A 202 10.80 13.13 12.78
CA ARG A 202 9.74 13.13 13.81
C ARG A 202 8.58 14.03 13.38
N PRO A 203 7.33 13.64 13.70
CA PRO A 203 6.17 14.48 13.44
C PRO A 203 6.23 15.77 14.25
N ASP A 204 5.76 16.88 13.66
CA ASP A 204 5.57 18.13 14.39
C ASP A 204 4.44 17.98 15.40
N GLN A 205 4.79 18.01 16.69
CA GLN A 205 3.84 17.88 17.80
C GLN A 205 2.84 19.05 17.87
N LYS A 206 3.11 20.16 17.17
CA LYS A 206 2.22 21.32 17.11
C LYS A 206 1.29 21.30 15.90
N LEU A 207 1.47 20.34 14.98
CA LEU A 207 0.62 20.22 13.80
C LEU A 207 -0.82 19.96 14.22
N LYS A 208 -1.71 20.87 13.82
CA LYS A 208 -3.16 20.71 14.00
C LYS A 208 -3.76 20.13 12.73
N LEU A 209 -4.37 18.96 12.85
CA LEU A 209 -5.12 18.36 11.75
C LEU A 209 -6.48 19.06 11.60
N PRO A 210 -7.02 19.18 10.37
CA PRO A 210 -8.38 19.65 10.15
C PRO A 210 -9.40 18.78 10.90
N GLU A 211 -10.57 19.36 11.19
CA GLU A 211 -11.67 18.62 11.81
C GLU A 211 -12.05 17.39 10.97
N GLY A 212 -12.27 16.26 11.64
CA GLY A 212 -12.60 14.98 11.00
C GLY A 212 -11.40 14.23 10.41
N VAL A 213 -10.19 14.81 10.38
CA VAL A 213 -8.97 14.14 9.91
C VAL A 213 -8.30 13.41 11.08
N LYS A 214 -8.11 12.09 10.94
CA LYS A 214 -7.33 11.27 11.87
C LYS A 214 -5.86 11.24 11.43
N PRO A 215 -4.90 11.21 12.36
CA PRO A 215 -3.50 11.02 12.00
C PRO A 215 -3.29 9.63 11.36
N ALA A 216 -2.62 9.57 10.22
CA ALA A 216 -2.19 8.31 9.63
C ALA A 216 -1.00 7.74 10.41
N ARG A 217 -1.18 6.56 11.02
CA ARG A 217 -0.11 5.85 11.73
C ARG A 217 0.86 5.25 10.73
N ARG A 218 2.13 5.63 10.86
CA ARG A 218 3.28 5.19 10.06
C ARG A 218 4.20 4.37 10.97
N ILE A 219 4.38 3.10 10.61
CA ILE A 219 5.36 2.21 11.24
C ILE A 219 6.50 2.01 10.25
N VAL A 220 7.75 2.16 10.68
CA VAL A 220 8.92 1.93 9.83
C VAL A 220 9.80 0.87 10.49
N THR A 221 10.12 -0.18 9.75
CA THR A 221 10.97 -1.29 10.23
C THR A 221 12.14 -1.51 9.30
N ILE A 222 13.28 -1.91 9.86
CA ILE A 222 14.53 -2.17 9.11
C ILE A 222 15.42 -3.10 9.92
N ASP A 223 16.39 -3.74 9.28
CA ASP A 223 17.50 -4.37 9.99
C ASP A 223 18.56 -3.33 10.38
N ARG A 224 18.64 -2.99 11.68
CA ARG A 224 19.69 -2.10 12.21
C ARG A 224 21.03 -2.81 12.37
N GLU A 225 20.95 -4.05 12.82
CA GLU A 225 22.08 -4.95 13.02
C GLU A 225 21.87 -6.20 12.15
N PRO A 226 22.96 -6.85 11.69
CA PRO A 226 22.84 -8.04 10.87
C PRO A 226 21.93 -9.10 11.51
N GLY A 227 20.86 -9.46 10.80
CA GLY A 227 19.96 -10.51 11.24
C GLY A 227 18.96 -10.10 12.32
N LYS A 228 18.82 -8.81 12.64
CA LYS A 228 17.86 -8.31 13.62
C LYS A 228 16.94 -7.27 13.04
N GLY A 229 15.66 -7.62 12.90
CA GLY A 229 14.60 -6.69 12.52
C GLY A 229 14.30 -5.75 13.67
N SER A 230 14.21 -4.46 13.38
CA SER A 230 14.08 -3.42 14.41
C SER A 230 13.07 -2.35 14.03
N LEU A 231 12.46 -1.75 15.05
CA LEU A 231 11.56 -0.63 14.88
C LEU A 231 12.34 0.68 14.73
N VAL A 232 12.19 1.36 13.60
CA VAL A 232 12.74 2.71 13.37
C VAL A 232 11.87 3.77 14.02
N SER A 233 10.58 3.73 13.73
CA SER A 233 9.60 4.68 14.25
C SER A 233 8.18 4.10 14.22
N ASP A 234 7.36 4.50 15.17
CA ASP A 234 5.92 4.25 15.22
C ASP A 234 5.23 5.52 15.71
N GLY A 235 4.29 6.05 14.92
CA GLY A 235 3.53 7.24 15.26
C GLY A 235 2.84 7.88 14.06
N PRO A 236 2.28 9.10 14.22
CA PRO A 236 1.73 9.84 13.07
C PRO A 236 2.85 10.16 12.07
N THR A 237 2.53 10.10 10.77
CA THR A 237 3.51 10.51 9.74
C THR A 237 3.92 11.99 9.88
N PRO A 238 5.20 12.34 9.66
CA PRO A 238 5.65 13.72 9.78
C PRO A 238 5.30 14.62 8.58
N ASP A 239 4.89 14.06 7.44
CA ASP A 239 4.62 14.83 6.22
C ASP A 239 3.13 14.79 5.86
N VAL A 240 2.42 15.88 6.20
CA VAL A 240 0.99 16.04 5.93
C VAL A 240 0.75 17.37 5.22
N ARG A 241 0.05 17.32 4.09
CA ARG A 241 -0.39 18.50 3.32
C ARG A 241 -1.90 18.64 3.38
N PHE A 242 -2.36 19.88 3.39
CA PHE A 242 -3.78 20.23 3.41
C PHE A 242 -4.15 21.02 2.17
N ASP A 243 -5.45 21.11 1.92
CA ASP A 243 -6.00 21.99 0.90
C ASP A 243 -6.96 22.99 1.56
N PRO A 244 -6.58 24.27 1.68
CA PRO A 244 -7.45 25.30 2.26
C PRO A 244 -8.79 25.47 1.53
N ALA A 245 -8.85 25.11 0.24
CA ALA A 245 -10.06 25.19 -0.56
C ALA A 245 -10.98 23.96 -0.35
N ARG A 246 -10.49 22.90 0.31
CA ARG A 246 -11.28 21.72 0.72
C ARG A 246 -11.12 21.47 2.22
N PRO A 247 -11.83 22.22 3.09
CA PRO A 247 -11.77 21.99 4.54
C PRO A 247 -12.06 20.54 4.91
N GLY A 248 -11.13 19.92 5.66
CA GLY A 248 -11.17 18.49 6.00
C GLY A 248 -10.35 17.60 5.06
N PHE A 249 -9.70 18.15 4.03
CA PHE A 249 -8.75 17.42 3.19
C PHE A 249 -7.38 17.30 3.86
N ALA A 250 -6.80 16.11 3.78
CA ALA A 250 -5.40 15.88 4.17
C ALA A 250 -4.76 14.80 3.30
N SER A 251 -3.51 15.01 2.89
CA SER A 251 -2.64 14.03 2.23
C SER A 251 -1.43 13.77 3.10
N ALA A 252 -1.37 12.60 3.71
CA ALA A 252 -0.36 12.17 4.66
C ALA A 252 0.62 11.21 3.96
N ARG A 253 1.82 11.68 3.60
CA ARG A 253 2.82 10.89 2.88
C ARG A 253 3.58 9.99 3.87
N LEU A 254 3.76 8.72 3.56
CA LEU A 254 4.30 7.71 4.48
C LEU A 254 5.71 7.26 4.11
N TRP A 255 5.98 7.06 2.83
CA TRP A 255 7.29 6.63 2.35
C TRP A 255 7.46 6.98 0.87
N VAL A 256 8.71 7.17 0.45
CA VAL A 256 9.10 7.42 -0.93
C VAL A 256 10.30 6.56 -1.28
N THR A 257 10.38 6.09 -2.52
CA THR A 257 11.59 5.52 -3.09
C THR A 257 11.95 6.29 -4.37
N ASP A 258 13.24 6.35 -4.69
CA ASP A 258 13.76 7.09 -5.85
C ASP A 258 14.49 6.19 -6.86
N SER A 259 14.37 4.88 -6.70
CA SER A 259 15.04 3.89 -7.54
C SER A 259 14.30 2.56 -7.54
N ASN A 260 14.54 1.79 -8.60
CA ASN A 260 14.18 0.39 -8.69
C ASN A 260 15.39 -0.42 -9.18
N PRO A 261 15.82 -1.45 -8.43
CA PRO A 261 15.34 -1.81 -7.09
C PRO A 261 15.55 -0.67 -6.08
N ALA A 262 14.67 -0.59 -5.09
CA ALA A 262 14.71 0.45 -4.06
C ALA A 262 15.91 0.29 -3.12
N LYS A 263 16.38 1.42 -2.59
CA LYS A 263 17.39 1.45 -1.53
C LYS A 263 16.76 1.15 -0.18
N ILE A 264 17.46 0.38 0.64
CA ILE A 264 17.08 0.11 2.03
C ILE A 264 17.60 1.27 2.87
N VAL A 265 16.76 2.19 3.33
CA VAL A 265 17.19 3.40 4.06
C VAL A 265 16.37 3.59 5.34
N TYR A 266 16.93 4.29 6.33
CA TYR A 266 16.23 4.59 7.59
C TYR A 266 15.05 5.56 7.42
N GLU A 267 15.14 6.47 6.44
CA GLU A 267 14.15 7.52 6.22
C GLU A 267 14.21 8.00 4.76
N SER A 268 13.05 8.35 4.21
CA SER A 268 12.91 8.80 2.81
C SER A 268 12.05 10.06 2.64
N LEU A 269 11.39 10.55 3.70
CA LEU A 269 10.50 11.72 3.61
C LEU A 269 11.24 13.07 3.44
N GLN A 270 12.57 13.07 3.46
CA GLN A 270 13.42 14.18 3.00
C GLN A 270 13.35 14.39 1.48
N LEU A 271 12.92 13.39 0.71
CA LEU A 271 12.73 13.52 -0.73
C LEU A 271 11.62 14.54 -1.06
N PRO A 272 11.70 15.25 -2.20
CA PRO A 272 10.72 16.26 -2.60
C PRO A 272 9.29 15.75 -2.52
N HIS A 273 8.36 16.58 -2.04
CA HIS A 273 6.94 16.23 -1.97
C HIS A 273 6.29 16.36 -3.35
N THR A 274 5.76 15.25 -3.86
CA THR A 274 5.05 15.13 -5.14
C THR A 274 3.91 14.10 -5.01
N ILE A 275 2.89 14.21 -5.87
CA ILE A 275 1.81 13.23 -6.02
C ILE A 275 2.33 11.99 -6.76
N GLU A 276 3.00 12.17 -7.89
CA GLU A 276 3.69 11.09 -8.59
C GLU A 276 4.99 10.72 -7.85
N PRO A 277 5.43 9.45 -7.91
CA PRO A 277 6.72 9.09 -7.38
C PRO A 277 7.87 9.68 -8.22
N PRO A 278 9.09 9.77 -7.65
CA PRO A 278 10.29 9.98 -8.46
C PRO A 278 10.42 8.91 -9.56
N ARG A 279 11.22 9.21 -10.60
CA ARG A 279 11.50 8.25 -11.68
C ARG A 279 12.04 6.95 -11.13
N ASN A 280 11.52 5.82 -11.61
CA ASN A 280 11.76 4.46 -11.14
C ASN A 280 11.44 4.22 -9.66
N GLY A 281 10.70 5.11 -9.01
CA GLY A 281 10.40 5.05 -7.59
C GLY A 281 8.94 4.71 -7.29
N SER A 282 8.59 4.85 -6.01
CA SER A 282 7.24 4.74 -5.49
C SER A 282 6.95 5.78 -4.41
N VAL A 283 5.67 6.06 -4.16
CA VAL A 283 5.21 6.91 -3.05
C VAL A 283 3.97 6.29 -2.43
N CYS A 284 4.00 6.11 -1.11
CA CYS A 284 2.84 5.68 -0.33
C CYS A 284 2.27 6.87 0.45
N ARG A 285 0.96 7.06 0.40
CA ARG A 285 0.25 8.11 1.14
C ARG A 285 -1.13 7.65 1.60
N VAL A 286 -1.66 8.30 2.63
CA VAL A 286 -3.07 8.20 3.04
C VAL A 286 -3.74 9.54 2.76
N VAL A 287 -4.86 9.50 2.04
CA VAL A 287 -5.63 10.69 1.70
C VAL A 287 -6.98 10.64 2.38
N THR A 288 -7.31 11.71 3.11
CA THR A 288 -8.64 11.96 3.67
C THR A 288 -9.38 12.93 2.76
N PHE A 289 -10.51 12.49 2.22
CA PHE A 289 -11.39 13.28 1.38
C PHE A 289 -12.61 13.76 2.19
N PRO A 290 -12.81 15.08 2.38
CA PRO A 290 -13.99 15.60 3.06
C PRO A 290 -15.22 15.48 2.17
N PRO A 291 -16.44 15.51 2.73
CA PRO A 291 -17.68 15.65 1.98
C PRO A 291 -17.60 16.79 0.95
N ASP A 292 -18.04 16.52 -0.28
CA ASP A 292 -18.03 17.47 -1.38
C ASP A 292 -18.86 18.73 -1.04
N ASP A 293 -19.95 18.58 -0.30
CA ASP A 293 -20.83 19.67 0.14
C ASP A 293 -20.09 20.74 0.97
N ASN A 294 -18.93 20.42 1.58
CA ASN A 294 -18.14 21.38 2.33
C ASN A 294 -17.53 22.47 1.43
N TRP A 295 -17.21 22.13 0.18
CA TRP A 295 -16.38 22.95 -0.71
C TRP A 295 -16.94 23.12 -2.13
N LYS A 296 -17.89 22.30 -2.57
CA LYS A 296 -18.49 22.36 -3.91
C LYS A 296 -19.07 23.75 -4.18
N GLY A 297 -18.80 24.28 -5.37
CA GLY A 297 -19.22 25.63 -5.78
C GLY A 297 -18.33 26.77 -5.25
N LYS A 298 -17.35 26.49 -4.38
CA LYS A 298 -16.42 27.48 -3.82
C LYS A 298 -14.99 27.36 -4.40
N VAL A 299 -14.75 26.38 -5.26
CA VAL A 299 -13.44 26.05 -5.84
C VAL A 299 -13.48 26.34 -7.34
N GLY A 300 -12.51 27.12 -7.83
CA GLY A 300 -12.29 27.37 -9.25
C GLY A 300 -10.88 27.00 -9.71
N ALA A 301 -10.53 27.43 -10.92
CA ALA A 301 -9.23 27.15 -11.56
C ALA A 301 -8.03 27.54 -10.68
N LYS A 302 -8.13 28.67 -9.99
CA LYS A 302 -7.08 29.22 -9.15
C LYS A 302 -6.79 28.32 -7.95
N GLU A 303 -7.81 27.93 -7.20
CA GLU A 303 -7.68 27.07 -6.03
C GLU A 303 -7.13 25.69 -6.41
N VAL A 304 -7.61 25.14 -7.53
CA VAL A 304 -7.11 23.87 -8.07
C VAL A 304 -5.62 23.97 -8.42
N GLN A 305 -5.21 25.02 -9.13
CA GLN A 305 -3.80 25.24 -9.48
C GLN A 305 -2.92 25.38 -8.23
N GLN A 306 -3.39 26.13 -7.23
CA GLN A 306 -2.69 26.30 -5.96
C GLN A 306 -2.52 24.97 -5.23
N TYR A 307 -3.54 24.12 -5.21
CA TYR A 307 -3.44 22.77 -4.63
C TYR A 307 -2.36 21.94 -5.32
N PHE A 308 -2.40 21.80 -6.65
CA PHE A 308 -1.41 20.99 -7.36
C PHE A 308 0.01 21.53 -7.24
N GLN A 309 0.18 22.86 -7.18
CA GLN A 309 1.47 23.48 -6.91
C GLN A 309 1.95 23.20 -5.48
N ALA A 310 1.07 23.29 -4.47
CA ALA A 310 1.40 23.02 -3.07
C ALA A 310 1.73 21.53 -2.81
N MET A 311 1.16 20.63 -3.62
CA MET A 311 1.48 19.20 -3.63
C MET A 311 2.75 18.88 -4.42
N GLY A 312 3.40 19.87 -5.05
CA GLY A 312 4.62 19.69 -5.84
C GLY A 312 4.42 19.06 -7.22
N SER A 313 3.16 18.93 -7.68
CA SER A 313 2.79 18.28 -8.94
C SER A 313 1.92 19.19 -9.82
N PRO A 314 2.40 20.39 -10.20
CA PRO A 314 1.59 21.38 -10.93
C PRO A 314 1.08 20.86 -12.28
N THR A 315 1.79 19.92 -12.91
CA THR A 315 1.43 19.34 -14.21
C THR A 315 0.48 18.16 -14.12
N ALA A 316 0.16 17.67 -12.92
CA ALA A 316 -0.76 16.55 -12.76
C ALA A 316 -2.23 16.96 -13.00
N SER A 317 -2.56 18.26 -12.82
CA SER A 317 -3.91 18.76 -13.05
C SER A 317 -4.31 18.65 -14.52
N THR A 318 -5.50 18.12 -14.77
CA THR A 318 -6.16 18.18 -16.09
C THR A 318 -7.42 19.05 -16.03
N TYR A 319 -7.45 20.01 -15.11
CA TYR A 319 -8.61 20.87 -14.92
C TYR A 319 -9.01 21.57 -16.22
N SER A 320 -10.32 21.59 -16.47
CA SER A 320 -10.94 22.52 -17.41
C SER A 320 -12.34 22.87 -16.90
N PRO A 321 -12.96 23.98 -17.37
CA PRO A 321 -14.33 24.31 -17.01
C PRO A 321 -15.36 23.22 -17.34
N LEU A 322 -15.03 22.30 -18.27
CA LEU A 322 -15.88 21.19 -18.69
C LEU A 322 -15.46 19.85 -18.07
N ALA A 323 -14.45 19.83 -17.19
CA ALA A 323 -14.03 18.60 -16.53
C ALA A 323 -15.16 18.08 -15.62
N PRO A 324 -15.38 16.76 -15.52
CA PRO A 324 -16.43 16.19 -14.67
C PRO A 324 -16.20 16.47 -13.18
N HIS A 325 -14.98 16.83 -12.79
CA HIS A 325 -14.62 17.21 -11.43
C HIS A 325 -13.50 18.27 -11.43
N PRO A 326 -13.46 19.26 -10.52
CA PRO A 326 -12.42 20.29 -10.50
C PRO A 326 -11.00 19.72 -10.29
N TYR A 327 -10.87 18.65 -9.52
CA TYR A 327 -9.59 18.01 -9.21
C TYR A 327 -9.28 16.81 -10.13
N MET A 328 -9.75 16.83 -11.38
CA MET A 328 -9.28 15.83 -12.37
C MET A 328 -7.76 15.93 -12.51
N GLN A 329 -7.11 14.77 -12.49
CA GLN A 329 -5.67 14.63 -12.54
C GLN A 329 -5.26 13.40 -13.35
N LYS A 330 -4.06 13.49 -13.93
CA LYS A 330 -3.43 12.40 -14.65
C LYS A 330 -1.93 12.37 -14.37
N THR A 331 -1.45 11.24 -13.90
CA THR A 331 -0.04 10.95 -13.66
C THR A 331 0.34 9.70 -14.44
N ARG A 332 1.60 9.61 -14.89
CA ARG A 332 2.11 8.42 -15.59
C ARG A 332 2.56 7.38 -14.56
N THR A 333 1.59 6.83 -13.84
CA THR A 333 1.82 5.94 -12.69
C THR A 333 0.92 4.72 -12.72
N LEU A 334 1.42 3.61 -12.16
CA LEU A 334 0.58 2.52 -11.68
C LEU A 334 0.25 2.82 -10.22
N GLU A 335 -1.03 2.95 -9.88
CA GLU A 335 -1.45 3.23 -8.49
C GLU A 335 -2.36 2.16 -7.93
N PHE A 336 -2.16 1.86 -6.66
CA PHE A 336 -3.02 1.01 -5.85
C PHE A 336 -3.79 1.87 -4.86
N GLY A 337 -5.08 2.06 -5.11
CA GLY A 337 -5.99 2.73 -4.19
C GLY A 337 -6.71 1.71 -3.32
N LEU A 338 -6.64 1.83 -2.00
CA LEU A 338 -7.34 0.95 -1.07
C LEU A 338 -8.26 1.81 -0.21
N VAL A 339 -9.58 1.63 -0.34
CA VAL A 339 -10.54 2.38 0.46
C VAL A 339 -10.55 1.82 1.87
N LEU A 340 -10.07 2.60 2.84
CA LEU A 340 -9.92 2.19 4.25
C LEU A 340 -11.16 2.52 5.07
N GLU A 341 -11.77 3.69 4.83
CA GLU A 341 -12.94 4.17 5.57
C GLU A 341 -13.90 4.91 4.63
N GLY A 342 -15.21 4.74 4.86
CA GLY A 342 -16.25 5.47 4.16
C GLY A 342 -16.55 4.97 2.74
N GLU A 343 -17.11 5.86 1.94
CA GLU A 343 -17.44 5.65 0.52
C GLU A 343 -16.85 6.80 -0.30
N ILE A 344 -16.33 6.49 -1.48
CA ILE A 344 -15.74 7.47 -2.39
C ILE A 344 -16.15 7.13 -3.83
N VAL A 345 -16.32 8.15 -4.67
CA VAL A 345 -16.58 8.00 -6.09
C VAL A 345 -15.29 8.24 -6.85
N LEU A 346 -14.85 7.23 -7.61
CA LEU A 346 -13.82 7.41 -8.64
C LEU A 346 -14.50 7.99 -9.88
N VAL A 347 -14.11 9.20 -10.25
CA VAL A 347 -14.59 9.91 -11.45
C VAL A 347 -13.58 9.69 -12.56
N LEU A 348 -13.98 9.09 -13.67
CA LEU A 348 -13.19 8.92 -14.89
C LEU A 348 -13.80 9.77 -16.01
N ASP A 349 -13.15 9.80 -17.18
CA ASP A 349 -13.65 10.54 -18.33
C ASP A 349 -14.97 9.96 -18.86
N THR A 350 -15.13 8.62 -18.83
CA THR A 350 -16.28 7.95 -19.44
C THR A 350 -17.35 7.52 -18.45
N GLN A 351 -17.03 7.46 -17.16
CA GLN A 351 -17.92 6.91 -16.14
C GLN A 351 -17.49 7.31 -14.73
N GLU A 352 -18.38 7.04 -13.77
CA GLU A 352 -18.11 7.16 -12.35
C GLU A 352 -18.38 5.84 -11.65
N VAL A 353 -17.59 5.49 -10.64
CA VAL A 353 -17.74 4.24 -9.90
C VAL A 353 -17.76 4.54 -8.41
N ARG A 354 -18.82 4.12 -7.73
CA ARG A 354 -18.86 4.16 -6.27
C ARG A 354 -18.06 3.00 -5.68
N LEU A 355 -17.21 3.36 -4.72
CA LEU A 355 -16.32 2.48 -3.98
C LEU A 355 -16.63 2.62 -2.50
N LYS A 356 -16.43 1.55 -1.75
CA LYS A 356 -16.62 1.52 -0.29
C LYS A 356 -15.41 0.89 0.40
N ALA A 357 -15.31 1.05 1.72
CA ALA A 357 -14.27 0.42 2.51
C ALA A 357 -14.08 -1.07 2.15
N GLY A 358 -12.84 -1.46 1.86
CA GLY A 358 -12.45 -2.78 1.39
C GLY A 358 -12.38 -2.95 -0.13
N ASP A 359 -12.91 -2.02 -0.94
CA ASP A 359 -12.71 -2.03 -2.39
C ASP A 359 -11.28 -1.58 -2.73
N ILE A 360 -10.68 -2.22 -3.75
CA ILE A 360 -9.31 -1.94 -4.21
C ILE A 360 -9.34 -1.48 -5.67
N ILE A 361 -8.53 -0.48 -5.99
CA ILE A 361 -8.41 0.14 -7.30
C ILE A 361 -7.00 -0.09 -7.82
N ILE A 362 -6.89 -0.58 -9.05
CA ILE A 362 -5.66 -0.63 -9.84
C ILE A 362 -5.76 0.43 -10.92
N GLN A 363 -5.06 1.53 -10.73
CA GLN A 363 -5.11 2.68 -11.60
C GLN A 363 -3.91 2.72 -12.54
N ARG A 364 -4.15 2.70 -13.86
CA ARG A 364 -3.11 2.54 -14.88
C ARG A 364 -2.97 3.80 -15.74
N GLY A 365 -2.37 4.85 -15.17
CA GLY A 365 -2.12 6.11 -15.88
C GLY A 365 -3.37 6.81 -16.42
N THR A 366 -4.52 6.59 -15.80
CA THR A 366 -5.81 7.10 -16.27
C THR A 366 -6.12 8.47 -15.67
N ASN A 367 -6.79 9.31 -16.47
CA ASN A 367 -7.31 10.58 -15.99
C ASN A 367 -8.44 10.34 -14.97
N HIS A 368 -8.36 10.91 -13.78
CA HIS A 368 -9.33 10.60 -12.74
C HIS A 368 -9.48 11.71 -11.69
N ALA A 369 -10.54 11.64 -10.89
CA ALA A 369 -10.67 12.38 -9.64
C ALA A 369 -11.36 11.52 -8.56
N TRP A 370 -11.30 12.00 -7.33
CA TRP A 370 -11.98 11.43 -6.18
C TRP A 370 -13.05 12.42 -5.68
N SER A 371 -14.30 11.97 -5.60
CA SER A 371 -15.46 12.76 -5.17
C SER A 371 -16.11 12.07 -3.98
N ASN A 372 -16.22 12.76 -2.84
CA ASN A 372 -16.87 12.23 -1.65
C ASN A 372 -18.27 12.81 -1.52
N ARG A 373 -19.24 12.10 -2.09
CA ARG A 373 -20.66 12.49 -2.08
C ARG A 373 -21.40 12.06 -0.81
N SER A 374 -20.67 11.54 0.17
CA SER A 374 -21.23 11.14 1.46
C SER A 374 -21.15 12.30 2.46
N THR A 375 -21.75 12.13 3.64
CA THR A 375 -21.74 13.12 4.72
C THR A 375 -20.58 12.96 5.70
N ARG A 376 -19.68 11.99 5.47
CA ARG A 376 -18.54 11.69 6.35
C ARG A 376 -17.25 11.66 5.55
N PRO A 377 -16.07 11.91 6.17
CA PRO A 377 -14.80 11.74 5.48
C PRO A 377 -14.63 10.32 4.93
N ALA A 378 -13.97 10.22 3.78
CA ALA A 378 -13.52 8.96 3.20
C ALA A 378 -11.99 8.90 3.25
N VAL A 379 -11.42 7.74 3.58
CA VAL A 379 -9.96 7.56 3.72
C VAL A 379 -9.48 6.50 2.72
N VAL A 380 -8.47 6.86 1.93
CA VAL A 380 -7.89 5.98 0.90
C VAL A 380 -6.38 5.93 1.09
N ALA A 381 -5.81 4.73 1.20
CA ALA A 381 -4.38 4.53 1.04
C ALA A 381 -4.05 4.44 -0.44
N ILE A 382 -3.04 5.18 -0.90
CA ILE A 382 -2.60 5.20 -2.29
C ILE A 382 -1.11 4.91 -2.32
N ALA A 383 -0.74 3.80 -2.96
CA ALA A 383 0.64 3.49 -3.31
C ALA A 383 0.82 3.67 -4.81
N SER A 384 1.66 4.61 -5.23
CA SER A 384 1.89 4.94 -6.64
C SER A 384 3.32 4.53 -7.02
N HIS A 385 3.47 3.87 -8.17
CA HIS A 385 4.74 3.44 -8.77
C HIS A 385 4.94 4.15 -10.11
N ASP A 386 6.20 4.47 -10.45
CA ASP A 386 6.52 5.07 -11.75
C ASP A 386 6.04 4.15 -12.88
N GLY A 387 5.45 4.74 -13.91
CA GLY A 387 4.90 4.03 -15.05
C GLY A 387 5.48 4.49 -16.38
N ALA A 388 5.38 3.64 -17.40
CA ALA A 388 5.79 3.93 -18.77
C ALA A 388 4.66 3.70 -19.78
#